data_AF-A0A4Y2HGR2-F1
#
_entry.id   AF-A0A4Y2HGR2-F1
#
_cell.length_a   1.000
_cell.length_b   1.000
_cell.length_c   1.000
_cell.angle_alpha   90.00
_cell.angle_beta   90.00
_cell.angle_gamma   90.00
#
_symmetry.space_group_name_H-M   'P 1'
#
loop_
_entity.id
_entity.type
_entity.pdbx_description
1 polymer ?
#
loop_
_entity_poly.entity_id
_entity_poly.type
_entity_poly.pdbx_seq_one_letter_code
_entity_poly.pdbx_strand_id
1 'polypeptide(L)'
;MDIFMIELKKNGHENKIFEITHFMFLKIKIQNYRKPPGATQCWNCNMFNHSSANCGFQTRCLKCGEEHRMNQCPITTPQENPKCINCGATRHIASWRGCPLFPKIKPTKGQGVNYPKAQREFLASL
;
A
#
# COMPACT_ATOMS: atom_id res chain seq x y z
N MET A 1 -10.19 16.82 -5.08
CA MET A 1 -10.85 16.76 -3.76
C MET A 1 -9.77 16.35 -2.79
N ASP A 2 -9.25 17.32 -2.05
CA ASP A 2 -8.04 17.12 -1.25
C ASP A 2 -8.41 16.46 0.09
N ILE A 3 -7.62 15.45 0.46
CA ILE A 3 -7.78 14.70 1.69
C ILE A 3 -6.55 14.94 2.54
N PHE A 4 -6.77 15.41 3.76
CA PHE A 4 -5.72 15.65 4.74
C PHE A 4 -5.82 14.60 5.85
N MET A 5 -4.69 13.98 6.20
CA MET A 5 -4.59 13.06 7.32
C MET A 5 -4.08 13.84 8.54
N ILE A 6 -4.78 13.73 9.66
CA ILE A 6 -4.45 14.42 10.92
C ILE A 6 -4.30 13.36 12.01
N GLU A 7 -3.19 13.42 12.74
CA GLU A 7 -2.98 12.61 13.94
C GLU A 7 -3.42 13.39 15.18
N LEU A 8 -4.30 12.80 15.98
CA LEU A 8 -4.80 13.40 17.21
C LEU A 8 -4.18 12.69 18.42
N LYS A 9 -3.65 13.47 19.37
CA LYS A 9 -3.26 12.94 20.67
C LYS A 9 -4.52 12.61 21.47
N LYS A 10 -4.55 11.43 22.08
CA LYS A 10 -5.66 10.99 22.92
C LYS A 10 -5.68 11.81 24.20
N ASN A 11 -6.73 12.59 24.41
CA ASN A 11 -6.88 13.49 25.56
C ASN A 11 -8.29 13.46 26.17
N GLY A 12 -9.16 12.55 25.74
CA GLY A 12 -10.54 12.42 26.22
C GLY A 12 -11.53 13.34 25.49
N HIS A 13 -11.07 14.14 24.53
CA HIS A 13 -11.90 15.05 23.74
C HIS A 13 -11.81 14.80 22.23
N GLU A 14 -11.16 13.70 21.81
CA GLU A 14 -10.93 13.35 20.40
C GLU A 14 -12.22 13.26 19.57
N ASN A 15 -13.37 12.90 20.17
CA ASN A 15 -14.62 12.71 19.45
C ASN A 15 -15.31 14.04 19.06
N LYS A 16 -14.99 15.16 19.73
CA LYS A 16 -15.60 16.47 19.45
C LYS A 16 -15.26 16.98 18.05
N ILE A 17 -14.15 16.52 17.47
CA ILE A 17 -13.72 16.97 16.15
C ILE A 17 -14.69 16.57 15.03
N PHE A 18 -15.46 15.48 15.19
CA PHE A 18 -16.41 15.03 14.18
C PHE A 18 -17.64 15.94 14.04
N GLU A 19 -17.86 16.85 14.99
CA GLU A 19 -18.94 17.86 14.95
C GLU A 19 -18.57 19.07 14.08
N ILE A 20 -17.28 19.23 13.74
CA ILE A 20 -16.80 20.35 12.92
C ILE A 20 -17.18 20.13 11.46
N THR A 21 -18.01 21.02 10.93
CA THR A 21 -18.49 20.99 9.53
C THR A 21 -17.86 22.06 8.64
N HIS A 22 -17.26 23.08 9.26
CA HIS A 22 -16.63 24.20 8.58
C HIS A 22 -15.28 24.48 9.22
N PHE A 23 -14.28 24.75 8.39
CA PHE A 23 -12.98 25.23 8.82
C PHE A 23 -12.64 26.46 7.98
N MET A 24 -12.59 27.62 8.62
CA MET A 24 -12.55 28.93 7.94
C MET A 24 -13.71 29.04 6.93
N PHE A 25 -13.40 29.32 5.66
CA PHE A 25 -14.38 29.45 4.57
C PHE A 25 -14.62 28.12 3.82
N LEU A 26 -14.07 27.01 4.31
CA LEU A 26 -14.19 25.69 3.68
C LEU A 26 -15.22 24.83 4.40
N LYS A 27 -16.13 24.24 3.63
CA LYS A 27 -17.00 23.15 4.11
C LYS A 27 -16.19 21.86 4.14
N ILE A 28 -16.06 21.25 5.32
CA ILE A 28 -15.26 20.04 5.52
C ILE A 28 -16.13 18.88 6.02
N LYS A 29 -15.63 17.66 5.82
CA LYS A 29 -16.22 16.44 6.38
C LYS A 29 -15.12 15.61 7.01
N ILE A 30 -15.14 15.51 8.33
CA ILE A 30 -14.17 14.72 9.08
C ILE A 30 -14.68 13.28 9.19
N GLN A 31 -13.80 12.33 8.91
CA GLN A 31 -14.11 10.90 8.97
C GLN A 31 -12.94 10.16 9.60
N ASN A 32 -13.25 9.06 10.28
CA ASN A 32 -12.22 8.15 10.75
C ASN A 32 -11.36 7.66 9.58
N TYR A 33 -10.03 7.75 9.72
CA TYR A 33 -9.14 7.14 8.76
C TYR A 33 -9.36 5.62 8.75
N ARG A 34 -9.68 5.09 7.58
CA ARG A 34 -9.81 3.66 7.34
C ARG A 34 -8.76 3.28 6.33
N LYS A 35 -7.85 2.38 6.73
CA LYS A 35 -6.86 1.84 5.80
C LYS A 35 -7.60 1.24 4.59
N PRO A 36 -7.23 1.61 3.34
CA PRO A 36 -7.85 1.05 2.17
C PRO A 36 -7.80 -0.48 2.21
N PRO A 37 -8.86 -1.18 1.74
CA PRO A 37 -8.81 -2.63 1.61
C PRO A 37 -7.65 -2.98 0.68
N GLY A 38 -6.71 -3.77 1.18
CA GLY A 38 -5.50 -4.07 0.43
C GLY A 38 -4.56 -4.96 1.24
N ALA A 39 -3.93 -5.90 0.53
CA ALA A 39 -3.02 -6.82 1.16
C ALA A 39 -1.74 -6.06 1.43
N THR A 40 -1.30 -6.06 2.68
CA THR A 40 0.04 -5.55 2.99
C THR A 40 1.03 -6.45 2.29
N GLN A 41 1.82 -5.90 1.37
CA GLN A 41 2.97 -6.59 0.79
C GLN A 41 4.19 -6.31 1.65
N CYS A 42 4.86 -7.36 2.10
CA CYS A 42 6.09 -7.27 2.86
C CYS A 42 7.24 -6.86 1.93
N TRP A 43 7.99 -5.82 2.28
CA TRP A 43 9.14 -5.36 1.46
C TRP A 43 10.38 -6.23 1.64
N ASN A 44 10.40 -7.11 2.64
CA ASN A 44 11.51 -8.02 2.89
C ASN A 44 11.40 -9.27 2.01
N CYS A 45 10.32 -10.02 2.14
CA CYS A 45 10.12 -11.30 1.45
C CYS A 45 9.16 -11.22 0.25
N ASN A 46 8.55 -10.05 0.00
CA ASN A 46 7.59 -9.81 -1.10
C ASN A 46 6.32 -10.67 -1.09
N MET A 47 6.05 -11.36 0.02
CA MET A 47 4.78 -12.04 0.31
C MET A 47 3.74 -11.08 0.89
N PHE A 48 2.51 -11.56 1.02
CA PHE A 48 1.38 -10.75 1.48
C PHE A 48 0.99 -11.00 2.95
N ASN A 49 0.15 -10.12 3.48
CA ASN A 49 -0.51 -10.19 4.79
C ASN A 49 0.40 -9.99 6.01
N HIS A 50 1.60 -9.44 5.84
CA HIS A 50 2.45 -8.99 6.95
C HIS A 50 3.35 -7.82 6.53
N SER A 51 3.89 -7.11 7.51
CA SER A 51 4.85 -6.02 7.31
C SER A 51 6.29 -6.54 7.36
N SER A 52 7.24 -5.76 6.84
CA SER A 52 8.67 -6.09 6.94
C SER A 52 9.18 -6.14 8.39
N ALA A 53 8.59 -5.34 9.28
CA ALA A 53 8.96 -5.30 10.70
C ALA A 53 8.68 -6.63 11.41
N ASN A 54 7.70 -7.40 10.94
CA ASN A 54 7.29 -8.68 11.53
C ASN A 54 7.57 -9.84 10.56
N CYS A 55 8.56 -9.69 9.67
CA CYS A 55 8.90 -10.70 8.68
C CYS A 55 9.95 -11.67 9.24
N GLY A 56 9.58 -12.94 9.40
CA GLY A 56 10.51 -14.04 9.72
C GLY A 56 11.03 -14.80 8.49
N PHE A 57 10.65 -14.40 7.28
CA PHE A 57 11.04 -15.08 6.04
C PHE A 57 12.33 -14.51 5.44
N GLN A 58 12.99 -15.33 4.64
CA GLN A 58 14.16 -14.94 3.85
C GLN A 58 13.85 -13.72 2.95
N THR A 59 14.84 -12.84 2.83
CA THR A 59 14.74 -11.67 1.96
C THR A 59 14.69 -12.13 0.51
N ARG A 60 13.79 -11.58 -0.29
CA ARG A 60 13.68 -11.88 -1.74
C ARG A 60 13.57 -10.60 -2.53
N CYS A 61 14.41 -10.44 -3.55
CA CYS A 61 14.39 -9.29 -4.42
C CYS A 61 13.15 -9.30 -5.32
N LEU A 62 12.42 -8.19 -5.41
CA LEU A 62 11.23 -8.07 -6.27
C LEU A 62 11.55 -8.17 -7.77
N LYS A 63 12.78 -7.80 -8.18
CA LYS A 63 13.22 -7.77 -9.59
C LYS A 63 13.68 -9.15 -10.09
N CYS A 64 14.48 -9.87 -9.30
CA CYS A 64 15.10 -11.13 -9.72
C CYS A 64 14.74 -12.35 -8.86
N GLY A 65 14.21 -12.17 -7.65
CA GLY A 65 13.88 -13.27 -6.74
C GLY A 65 15.02 -13.74 -5.83
N GLU A 66 16.24 -13.26 -6.08
CA GLU A 66 17.44 -13.63 -5.31
C GLU A 66 17.47 -13.03 -3.89
N GLU A 67 18.37 -13.55 -3.06
CA GLU A 67 18.51 -13.23 -1.64
C GLU A 67 19.18 -11.87 -1.38
N HIS A 68 18.48 -10.79 -1.71
CA HIS A 68 18.89 -9.42 -1.37
C HIS A 68 17.71 -8.46 -1.42
N ARG A 69 17.90 -7.24 -0.88
CA ARG A 69 16.90 -6.17 -0.97
C ARG A 69 16.92 -5.54 -2.37
N MET A 70 15.77 -5.03 -2.81
CA MET A 70 15.60 -4.44 -4.15
C MET A 70 16.63 -3.35 -4.50
N ASN A 71 17.11 -2.59 -3.51
CA ASN A 71 18.13 -1.54 -3.66
C ASN A 71 19.57 -2.07 -3.85
N GLN A 72 19.81 -3.34 -3.54
CA GLN A 72 21.10 -4.03 -3.73
C GLN A 72 21.11 -4.87 -5.01
N CYS A 73 20.02 -4.83 -5.79
CA CYS A 73 19.90 -5.65 -6.97
C CYS A 73 20.83 -5.13 -8.08
N PRO A 74 21.66 -5.99 -8.72
CA PRO A 74 22.49 -5.59 -9.84
C PRO A 74 21.67 -5.17 -11.06
N ILE A 75 20.39 -5.56 -11.13
CA ILE A 75 19.47 -5.18 -12.19
C ILE A 75 18.93 -3.78 -11.90
N THR A 76 19.56 -2.80 -12.52
CA THR A 76 19.17 -1.38 -12.43
C THR A 76 18.20 -0.98 -13.53
N THR A 77 18.25 -1.63 -14.69
CA THR A 77 17.41 -1.34 -15.85
C THR A 77 16.04 -2.02 -15.78
N PRO A 78 15.01 -1.42 -16.39
CA PRO A 78 13.72 -2.08 -16.58
C PRO A 78 13.88 -3.35 -17.42
N GLN A 79 13.33 -4.46 -16.91
CA GLN A 79 13.26 -5.71 -17.67
C GLN A 79 12.04 -5.68 -18.59
N GLU A 80 12.22 -6.09 -19.85
CA GLU A 80 11.12 -6.18 -20.81
C GLU A 80 10.08 -7.25 -20.42
N ASN A 81 10.56 -8.37 -19.89
CA ASN A 81 9.73 -9.49 -19.44
C ASN A 81 10.05 -9.88 -18.00
N PRO A 82 9.63 -9.09 -17.00
CA PRO A 82 9.89 -9.40 -15.60
C PRO A 82 9.17 -10.68 -15.19
N LYS A 83 9.82 -11.48 -14.35
CA LYS A 83 9.24 -12.70 -13.78
C LYS A 83 8.66 -12.41 -12.39
N CYS A 84 7.43 -12.83 -12.17
CA CYS A 84 6.79 -12.71 -10.88
C CYS A 84 7.36 -13.76 -9.91
N ILE A 85 7.98 -13.32 -8.82
CA ILE A 85 8.58 -14.21 -7.82
C ILE A 85 7.55 -15.01 -7.00
N ASN A 86 6.28 -14.63 -7.06
CA ASN A 86 5.21 -15.31 -6.31
C ASN A 86 4.50 -16.34 -7.19
N CYS A 87 4.13 -16.00 -8.44
CA CYS A 87 3.37 -16.91 -9.32
C CYS A 87 4.20 -17.55 -10.45
N GLY A 88 5.45 -17.13 -10.62
CA GLY A 88 6.36 -17.68 -11.65
C GLY A 88 6.10 -17.21 -13.08
N ALA A 89 4.96 -16.56 -13.35
CA ALA A 89 4.62 -16.04 -14.68
C ALA A 89 5.51 -14.87 -15.10
N THR A 90 5.73 -14.72 -16.40
CA THR A 90 6.47 -13.62 -17.00
C THR A 90 5.55 -12.42 -17.29
N ARG A 91 6.13 -11.28 -17.71
CA ARG A 91 5.48 -10.00 -18.02
C ARG A 91 5.01 -9.14 -16.84
N HIS A 92 5.13 -9.60 -15.60
CA HIS A 92 4.79 -8.79 -14.44
C HIS A 92 5.61 -9.15 -13.19
N ILE A 93 5.69 -8.20 -12.26
CA ILE A 93 6.31 -8.38 -10.94
C ILE A 93 5.26 -8.73 -9.87
N ALA A 94 5.70 -9.26 -8.72
CA ALA A 94 4.81 -9.72 -7.66
C ALA A 94 3.92 -8.61 -7.03
N SER A 95 4.28 -7.33 -7.18
CA SER A 95 3.46 -6.20 -6.72
C SER A 95 2.29 -5.86 -7.65
N TRP A 96 2.26 -6.42 -8.87
CA TRP A 96 1.21 -6.16 -9.86
C TRP A 96 -0.14 -6.72 -9.41
N ARG A 97 -1.16 -5.85 -9.36
CA ARG A 97 -2.51 -6.17 -8.86
C ARG A 97 -3.29 -7.16 -9.72
N GLY A 98 -2.89 -7.36 -10.97
CA GLY A 98 -3.48 -8.36 -11.86
C GLY A 98 -2.92 -9.77 -11.68
N CYS A 99 -1.90 -9.96 -10.82
CA CYS A 99 -1.31 -11.27 -10.60
C CYS A 99 -2.36 -12.24 -10.01
N PRO A 100 -2.45 -13.50 -10.50
CA PRO A 100 -3.43 -14.46 -9.99
C PRO A 100 -3.24 -14.79 -8.50
N LEU A 101 -2.01 -14.69 -7.99
CA LEU A 101 -1.70 -14.86 -6.56
C LEU A 101 -1.75 -13.56 -5.76
N PHE A 102 -2.10 -12.43 -6.39
CA PHE A 102 -2.35 -11.21 -5.66
C PHE A 102 -3.62 -11.38 -4.82
N PRO A 103 -3.59 -11.15 -3.49
CA PRO A 103 -4.75 -11.43 -2.65
C PRO A 103 -5.93 -10.54 -3.05
N LYS A 104 -7.05 -11.18 -3.38
CA LYS A 104 -8.33 -10.53 -3.63
C LYS A 104 -9.03 -10.29 -2.30
N ILE A 105 -8.78 -9.14 -1.69
CA ILE A 105 -9.46 -8.77 -0.45
C ILE A 105 -10.83 -8.21 -0.78
N LYS A 106 -11.86 -8.88 -0.26
CA LYS A 106 -13.21 -8.32 -0.28
C LYS A 106 -13.27 -7.21 0.76
N PRO A 107 -13.85 -6.05 0.45
CA PRO A 107 -14.08 -5.02 1.45
C PRO A 107 -14.93 -5.62 2.58
N THR A 108 -14.46 -5.50 3.82
CA THR A 108 -15.24 -5.93 5.00
C THR A 108 -16.48 -5.05 5.11
N LYS A 109 -17.62 -5.61 5.54
CA LYS A 109 -18.87 -4.86 5.74
C LYS A 109 -18.58 -3.61 6.58
N GLY A 110 -18.85 -2.42 6.02
CA GLY A 110 -18.52 -1.12 6.61
C GLY A 110 -17.47 -0.31 5.84
N GLN A 111 -16.74 -0.88 4.89
CA GLN A 111 -15.68 -0.22 4.09
C GLN A 111 -16.17 0.45 2.79
N GLY A 112 -17.46 0.75 2.66
CA GLY A 112 -18.06 1.44 1.51
C GLY A 112 -17.67 2.92 1.44
N VAL A 113 -16.38 3.22 1.39
CA VAL A 113 -15.86 4.57 1.15
C VAL A 113 -15.19 4.54 -0.21
N ASN A 114 -15.66 5.37 -1.12
CA ASN A 114 -15.09 5.55 -2.45
C ASN A 114 -13.75 6.27 -2.28
N TYR A 115 -12.67 5.51 -2.12
CA TYR A 115 -11.33 6.09 -2.09
C TYR A 115 -11.07 6.68 -3.47
N PRO A 116 -10.77 7.99 -3.58
CA PRO A 116 -10.24 8.50 -4.83
C PRO A 116 -9.02 7.66 -5.16
N LYS A 117 -8.94 7.13 -6.38
CA LYS A 117 -7.75 6.46 -6.89
C LYS A 117 -6.63 7.51 -6.89
N ALA A 118 -5.97 7.71 -5.76
CA ALA A 118 -4.68 8.37 -5.74
C ALA A 118 -3.79 7.46 -6.57
N GLN A 119 -3.53 7.90 -7.80
CA GLN A 119 -2.49 7.35 -8.63
C GLN A 119 -1.23 7.48 -7.79
N ARG A 120 -0.83 6.37 -7.15
CA ARG A 120 0.54 6.24 -6.66
C ARG A 120 1.37 6.20 -7.93
N GLU A 121 1.64 7.37 -8.48
CA GLU A 121 2.77 7.58 -9.34
C GLU A 121 3.95 7.16 -8.48
N PHE A 122 4.42 5.95 -8.78
CA PHE A 122 5.71 5.51 -8.34
C PHE A 122 6.65 6.60 -8.88
N LEU A 123 7.14 7.48 -8.00
CA LEU A 123 8.28 8.33 -8.33
C LEU A 123 9.48 7.39 -8.52
N ALA A 124 9.50 6.73 -9.66
CA ALA A 124 10.70 6.24 -10.29
C ALA A 124 11.33 7.45 -10.99
N SER A 125 11.93 8.35 -10.21
CA SER A 125 12.73 9.53 -10.59
C SER A 125 13.13 10.16 -9.25
N LEU A 126 14.36 10.15 -8.75
CA LEU A 126 15.70 10.05 -9.31
C LEU A 126 16.61 9.27 -8.33
#